data_AF-A0A645GPI7-F1
#
_entry.id   AF-A0A645GPI7-F1
#
_cell.length_a   1.000
_cell.length_b   1.000
_cell.length_c   1.000
_cell.angle_alpha   90.00
_cell.angle_beta   90.00
_cell.angle_gamma   90.00
#
_symmetry.space_group_name_H-M   'P 1'
#
loop_
_entity.id
_entity.type
_entity.pdbx_description
1 polymer ?
#
loop_
_entity_poly.entity_id
_entity_poly.type
_entity_poly.pdbx_seq_one_letter_code
_entity_poly.pdbx_strand_id
1 'polypeptide(L)'
;MQEHPEKTDEYLETFVNLQLEVHSKKSPLLNHLRDKMHRKISESSLDATTRYELHMRLDGMPKHDKVCHGDFNPANIIITPRGNAFIIDWSHATQGNASADVARTYLLFCLQGKQELADKYLNLFCKKSDTPRQYVEKWLPIVAASQSVKGKPEEKEFLLRWVDVFDYE
;
A
#
# COMPACT_ATOMS: atom_id res chain seq x y z
N MET A 1 4.70 -1.79 19.43
CA MET A 1 5.21 -3.08 18.89
C MET A 1 6.62 -3.39 19.36
N GLN A 2 7.59 -2.48 19.28
CA GLN A 2 8.96 -2.76 19.78
C GLN A 2 9.04 -2.87 21.31
N GLU A 3 8.37 -1.97 22.03
CA GLU A 3 8.36 -1.97 23.50
C GLU A 3 7.47 -3.07 24.12
N HIS A 4 6.45 -3.51 23.36
CA HIS A 4 5.48 -4.53 23.77
C HIS A 4 5.25 -5.53 22.62
N PRO A 5 6.21 -6.43 22.32
CA PRO A 5 6.10 -7.40 21.25
C PRO A 5 4.92 -8.38 21.44
N GLU A 6 4.57 -8.69 22.69
CA GLU A 6 3.47 -9.56 23.08
C GLU A 6 2.09 -9.02 22.65
N LYS A 7 1.99 -7.71 22.43
CA LYS A 7 0.76 -7.03 21.97
C LYS A 7 0.71 -6.80 20.46
N THR A 8 1.64 -7.37 19.70
CA THR A 8 1.74 -7.11 18.25
C THR A 8 0.43 -7.42 17.52
N ASP A 9 -0.22 -8.54 17.83
CA ASP A 9 -1.45 -8.94 17.14
C ASP A 9 -2.63 -8.00 17.50
N GLU A 10 -2.70 -7.51 18.75
CA GLU A 10 -3.69 -6.51 19.20
C GLU A 10 -3.49 -5.15 18.49
N TYR A 11 -2.24 -4.70 18.38
CA TYR A 11 -1.91 -3.48 17.66
C TYR A 11 -2.22 -3.61 16.17
N LEU A 12 -1.99 -4.79 15.59
CA LEU A 12 -2.26 -5.05 14.18
C LEU A 12 -3.77 -5.09 13.89
N GLU A 13 -4.56 -5.67 14.78
CA GLU A 13 -6.02 -5.59 14.78
C GLU A 13 -6.50 -4.15 14.73
N THR A 14 -5.99 -3.30 15.63
CA THR A 14 -6.32 -1.87 15.66
C THR A 14 -5.90 -1.16 14.38
N PHE A 15 -4.68 -1.43 13.90
CA PHE A 15 -4.12 -0.85 12.68
C PHE A 15 -4.97 -1.16 11.44
N VAL A 16 -5.37 -2.42 11.27
CA VAL A 16 -6.22 -2.85 10.15
C VAL A 16 -7.63 -2.27 10.27
N ASN A 17 -8.23 -2.25 11.47
CA ASN A 17 -9.56 -1.67 11.67
C ASN A 17 -9.58 -0.17 11.30
N LEU A 18 -8.54 0.59 11.65
CA LEU A 18 -8.40 1.98 11.25
C LEU A 18 -8.33 2.14 9.73
N GLN A 19 -7.55 1.31 9.05
CA GLN A 19 -7.45 1.38 7.60
C GLN A 19 -8.79 1.04 6.91
N LEU A 20 -9.51 0.03 7.41
CA LEU A 20 -10.85 -0.30 6.93
C LEU A 20 -11.83 0.85 7.15
N GLU A 21 -11.73 1.55 8.29
CA GLU A 21 -12.52 2.75 8.53
C GLU A 21 -12.24 3.83 7.49
N VAL A 22 -10.97 4.10 7.17
CA VAL A 22 -10.60 5.03 6.08
C VAL A 22 -11.21 4.58 4.75
N HIS A 23 -11.08 3.31 4.40
CA HIS A 23 -11.58 2.72 3.15
C HIS A 23 -13.12 2.62 3.09
N SER A 24 -13.82 2.88 4.20
CA SER A 24 -15.28 3.03 4.24
C SER A 24 -15.75 4.42 3.78
N LYS A 25 -14.86 5.41 3.77
CA LYS A 25 -15.18 6.79 3.42
C LYS A 25 -15.03 7.04 1.91
N LYS A 26 -15.71 8.09 1.45
CA LYS A 26 -15.60 8.63 0.08
C LYS A 26 -15.31 10.12 0.16
N SER A 27 -14.50 10.61 -0.78
CA SER A 27 -14.23 12.04 -0.94
C SER A 27 -14.05 12.36 -2.43
N PRO A 28 -15.12 12.78 -3.13
CA PRO A 28 -15.10 12.96 -4.59
C PRO A 28 -14.13 14.02 -5.10
N LEU A 29 -13.65 14.91 -4.22
CA LEU A 29 -12.73 15.99 -4.57
C LEU A 29 -11.25 15.61 -4.41
N LEU A 30 -10.92 14.41 -3.92
CA LEU A 30 -9.54 13.94 -3.91
C LEU A 30 -9.08 13.60 -5.32
N ASN A 31 -7.78 13.74 -5.58
CA ASN A 31 -7.18 13.25 -6.83
C ASN A 31 -7.36 11.73 -6.96
N HIS A 32 -7.48 11.24 -8.20
CA HIS A 32 -7.59 9.81 -8.44
C HIS A 32 -6.24 9.11 -8.26
N LEU A 33 -6.26 8.00 -7.52
CA LEU A 33 -5.11 7.11 -7.33
C LEU A 33 -4.51 6.67 -8.67
N ARG A 34 -5.37 6.30 -9.64
CA ARG A 34 -4.94 5.82 -10.95
C ARG A 34 -4.07 6.86 -11.67
N ASP A 35 -4.50 8.12 -11.72
CA ASP A 35 -3.75 9.17 -12.40
C ASP A 35 -2.41 9.44 -11.73
N LYS A 36 -2.39 9.42 -10.39
CA LYS A 36 -1.16 9.49 -9.59
C LYS A 36 -0.20 8.34 -9.92
N MET A 37 -0.72 7.11 -10.05
CA MET A 37 0.08 5.93 -10.38
C MET A 37 0.62 5.96 -11.80
N HIS A 38 -0.18 6.35 -12.81
CA HIS A 38 0.34 6.54 -14.17
C HIS A 38 1.50 7.52 -14.17
N ARG A 39 1.31 8.71 -13.58
CA ARG A 39 2.38 9.71 -13.50
C ARG A 39 3.64 9.14 -12.86
N LYS A 40 3.51 8.38 -11.76
CA LYS A 40 4.64 7.77 -11.06
C LYS A 40 5.35 6.70 -11.88
N ILE A 41 4.62 5.86 -12.60
CA ILE A 41 5.22 4.89 -13.54
C ILE A 41 6.01 5.63 -14.62
N SER A 42 5.46 6.69 -15.20
CA SER A 42 6.15 7.49 -16.22
C SER A 42 7.39 8.23 -15.68
N GLU A 43 7.36 8.70 -14.43
CA GLU A 43 8.48 9.35 -13.73
C GLU A 43 9.59 8.36 -13.32
N SER A 44 9.34 7.05 -13.35
CA SER A 44 10.31 6.05 -12.92
C SER A 44 11.47 5.88 -13.91
N SER A 45 12.62 5.43 -13.40
CA SER A 45 13.80 5.09 -14.20
C SER A 45 13.73 3.69 -14.83
N LEU A 46 12.57 3.05 -14.83
CA LEU A 46 12.35 1.76 -15.49
C LEU A 46 12.43 1.92 -17.02
N ASP A 47 12.77 0.84 -17.72
CA ASP A 47 12.81 0.85 -19.18
C ASP A 47 11.41 1.03 -19.79
N ALA A 48 11.37 1.36 -21.08
CA ALA A 48 10.12 1.68 -21.77
C ALA A 48 9.14 0.50 -21.82
N THR A 49 9.63 -0.74 -21.95
CA THR A 49 8.80 -1.94 -22.01
C THR A 49 8.12 -2.18 -20.67
N THR A 50 8.90 -2.17 -19.58
CA THR A 50 8.38 -2.35 -18.23
C THR A 50 7.34 -1.29 -17.86
N ARG A 51 7.58 -0.01 -18.22
CA ARG A 51 6.58 1.05 -17.98
C ARG A 51 5.30 0.84 -18.78
N TYR A 52 5.40 0.41 -20.04
CA TYR A 52 4.23 0.12 -20.87
C TYR A 52 3.37 -1.00 -20.26
N GLU A 53 3.99 -2.10 -19.84
CA GLU A 53 3.29 -3.22 -19.20
C GLU A 53 2.62 -2.82 -17.89
N LEU A 54 3.30 -2.03 -17.06
CA LEU A 54 2.72 -1.50 -15.81
C LEU A 54 1.53 -0.58 -16.06
N HIS A 55 1.55 0.23 -17.11
CA HIS A 55 0.41 1.04 -17.51
C HIS A 55 -0.78 0.17 -17.93
N MET A 56 -0.55 -0.85 -18.76
CA MET A 56 -1.58 -1.80 -19.17
C MET A 56 -2.17 -2.55 -17.97
N ARG A 57 -1.32 -2.97 -17.03
CA ARG A 57 -1.75 -3.63 -15.79
C ARG A 57 -2.61 -2.71 -14.94
N LEU A 58 -2.18 -1.46 -14.74
CA LEU A 58 -2.94 -0.45 -14.00
C LEU A 58 -4.30 -0.16 -14.65
N ASP A 59 -4.37 -0.14 -15.98
CA ASP A 59 -5.62 0.07 -16.72
C ASP A 59 -6.59 -1.10 -16.60
N GLY A 60 -6.07 -2.32 -16.42
CA GLY A 60 -6.87 -3.52 -16.15
C GLY A 60 -7.38 -3.65 -14.71
N MET A 61 -6.92 -2.81 -13.78
CA MET A 61 -7.34 -2.91 -12.38
C MET A 61 -8.76 -2.33 -12.16
N PRO A 62 -9.58 -2.95 -11.27
CA PRO A 62 -10.89 -2.40 -10.95
C PRO A 62 -10.83 -1.00 -10.33
N LYS A 63 -11.76 -0.15 -10.75
CA LYS A 63 -11.89 1.23 -10.28
C LYS A 63 -12.83 1.31 -9.08
N HIS A 64 -12.37 1.94 -8.01
CA HIS A 64 -13.18 2.27 -6.84
C HIS A 64 -13.01 3.75 -6.48
N ASP A 65 -13.86 4.26 -5.59
CA ASP A 65 -13.92 5.65 -5.14
C ASP A 65 -13.66 5.80 -3.62
N LYS A 66 -12.93 4.84 -3.04
CA LYS A 66 -12.62 4.82 -1.60
C LYS A 66 -11.50 5.81 -1.30
N VAL A 67 -11.56 6.45 -0.13
CA VAL A 67 -10.43 7.23 0.37
C VAL A 67 -9.25 6.27 0.61
N CYS A 68 -8.10 6.59 0.05
CA CYS A 68 -6.83 5.89 0.23
C CYS A 68 -5.83 6.87 0.85
N HIS A 69 -5.12 6.48 1.89
CA HIS A 69 -4.18 7.37 2.57
C HIS A 69 -2.94 7.63 1.69
N GLY A 70 -2.46 6.60 1.01
CA GLY A 70 -1.27 6.67 0.15
C GLY A 70 0.05 6.69 0.90
N ASP A 71 0.04 6.54 2.23
CA ASP A 71 1.24 6.36 3.09
C ASP A 71 0.87 5.78 4.47
N PHE A 72 -0.12 4.87 4.52
CA PHE A 72 -0.60 4.33 5.78
C PHE A 72 0.44 3.40 6.40
N ASN A 73 1.08 3.84 7.50
CA ASN A 73 2.09 3.08 8.23
C ASN A 73 2.06 3.48 9.72
N PRO A 74 2.64 2.67 10.63
CA PRO A 74 2.53 2.93 12.08
C PRO A 74 3.08 4.28 12.55
N ALA A 75 4.05 4.88 11.83
CA ALA A 75 4.59 6.19 12.20
C ALA A 75 3.59 7.34 11.97
N ASN A 76 2.58 7.12 11.13
CA ASN A 76 1.52 8.07 10.82
C ASN A 76 0.27 7.88 11.71
N ILE A 77 0.39 7.13 12.81
CA ILE A 77 -0.70 6.90 13.77
C ILE A 77 -0.26 7.34 15.16
N ILE A 78 -1.05 8.24 15.74
CA ILE A 78 -0.88 8.72 17.11
C ILE A 78 -1.95 8.09 17.99
N ILE A 79 -1.51 7.39 19.04
CA ILE A 79 -2.40 6.88 20.09
C ILE A 79 -2.34 7.82 21.28
N THR A 80 -3.49 8.37 21.67
CA THR A 80 -3.60 9.21 22.87
C THR A 80 -3.50 8.37 24.15
N PRO A 81 -3.19 8.96 25.32
CA PRO A 81 -3.21 8.24 26.59
C PRO A 81 -4.57 7.60 26.94
N ARG A 82 -5.66 8.07 26.32
CA ARG A 82 -7.02 7.51 26.47
C ARG A 82 -7.31 6.36 25.51
N GLY A 83 -6.36 5.98 24.65
CA GLY A 83 -6.51 4.91 23.66
C GLY A 83 -7.09 5.33 22.32
N ASN A 84 -7.48 6.60 22.12
CA ASN A 84 -7.97 7.07 20.82
C ASN A 84 -6.83 7.14 19.79
N ALA A 85 -7.07 6.65 18.58
CA ALA A 85 -6.13 6.68 17.47
C ALA A 85 -6.44 7.82 16.49
N PHE A 86 -5.41 8.52 16.05
CA PHE A 86 -5.48 9.58 15.05
C PHE A 86 -4.49 9.29 13.92
N ILE A 87 -4.96 9.44 12.68
CA ILE A 87 -4.14 9.27 11.48
C ILE A 87 -3.69 10.65 11.00
N ILE A 88 -2.39 10.81 10.80
CA ILE A 88 -1.75 12.06 10.36
C ILE A 88 -1.09 11.91 8.98
N ASP A 89 -0.60 13.02 8.42
CA ASP A 89 0.08 13.06 7.11
C ASP A 89 -0.77 12.59 5.92
N TRP A 90 -1.91 13.26 5.73
CA TRP A 90 -2.82 13.05 4.60
C TRP A 90 -2.34 13.68 3.28
N SER A 91 -1.09 14.13 3.20
CA SER A 91 -0.52 14.81 2.01
C SER A 91 -0.54 13.94 0.75
N HIS A 92 -0.64 12.62 0.92
CA HIS A 92 -0.66 11.63 -0.15
C HIS A 92 -2.05 11.08 -0.49
N ALA A 93 -3.10 11.58 0.17
CA ALA A 93 -4.45 11.06 0.06
C ALA A 93 -4.97 11.11 -1.39
N THR A 94 -5.70 10.06 -1.76
CA THR A 94 -6.35 9.94 -3.08
C THR A 94 -7.70 9.24 -2.92
N GLN A 95 -8.55 9.32 -3.93
CA GLN A 95 -9.66 8.39 -4.08
C GLN A 95 -9.27 7.25 -5.04
N GLY A 96 -9.61 6.01 -4.72
CA GLY A 96 -9.21 4.87 -5.54
C GLY A 96 -9.53 3.52 -4.93
N ASN A 97 -8.74 2.53 -5.34
CA ASN A 97 -8.87 1.15 -4.91
C ASN A 97 -8.10 0.90 -3.61
N ALA A 98 -8.82 0.49 -2.56
CA ALA A 98 -8.27 0.12 -1.26
C ALA A 98 -7.10 -0.87 -1.36
N SER A 99 -7.17 -1.86 -2.27
CA SER A 99 -6.13 -2.88 -2.41
C SER A 99 -4.78 -2.31 -2.82
N ALA A 100 -4.75 -1.18 -3.54
CA ALA A 100 -3.50 -0.49 -3.85
C ALA A 100 -2.88 0.18 -2.61
N ASP A 101 -3.71 0.76 -1.74
CA ASP A 101 -3.28 1.38 -0.48
C ASP A 101 -2.73 0.30 0.48
N VAL A 102 -3.40 -0.85 0.52
CA VAL A 102 -2.98 -2.03 1.31
C VAL A 102 -1.66 -2.59 0.78
N ALA A 103 -1.53 -2.78 -0.53
CA ALA A 103 -0.31 -3.25 -1.17
C ALA A 103 0.87 -2.30 -0.88
N ARG A 104 0.61 -0.98 -0.84
CA ARG A 104 1.62 0.00 -0.48
C ARG A 104 2.07 -0.14 0.97
N THR A 105 1.16 -0.31 1.92
CA THR A 105 1.51 -0.56 3.34
C THR A 105 2.29 -1.86 3.50
N TYR A 106 1.88 -2.92 2.79
CA TYR A 106 2.61 -4.20 2.77
C TYR A 106 4.05 -4.03 2.28
N LEU A 107 4.22 -3.35 1.13
CA LEU A 107 5.53 -3.02 0.58
C LEU A 107 6.41 -2.27 1.59
N LEU A 108 5.87 -1.29 2.31
CA LEU A 108 6.63 -0.54 3.31
C LEU A 108 7.12 -1.41 4.46
N PHE A 109 6.32 -2.39 4.93
CA PHE A 109 6.79 -3.34 5.94
C PHE A 109 7.92 -4.24 5.40
N CYS A 110 7.79 -4.72 4.16
CA CYS A 110 8.84 -5.52 3.52
C CYS A 110 10.15 -4.73 3.37
N LEU A 111 10.09 -3.47 2.95
CA LEU A 111 11.27 -2.59 2.84
C LEU A 111 11.93 -2.30 4.19
N GLN A 112 11.19 -2.40 5.30
CA GLN A 112 11.73 -2.31 6.66
C GLN A 112 12.31 -3.64 7.17
N GLY A 113 12.36 -4.68 6.34
CA GLY A 113 12.82 -6.02 6.73
C GLY A 113 11.84 -6.76 7.64
N LYS A 114 10.58 -6.32 7.74
CA LYS A 114 9.57 -6.89 8.66
C LYS A 114 8.63 -7.86 7.94
N GLN A 115 9.18 -8.86 7.27
CA GLN A 115 8.42 -9.78 6.41
C GLN A 115 7.27 -10.48 7.15
N GLU A 116 7.54 -11.04 8.33
CA GLU A 116 6.51 -11.73 9.12
C GLU A 116 5.35 -10.80 9.52
N LEU A 117 5.67 -9.55 9.88
CA LEU A 117 4.65 -8.55 10.19
C LEU A 117 3.86 -8.15 8.95
N ALA A 118 4.53 -8.00 7.80
CA ALA A 118 3.90 -7.70 6.53
C ALA A 118 2.88 -8.78 6.16
N ASP A 119 3.25 -10.06 6.29
CA ASP A 119 2.37 -11.18 5.96
C ASP A 119 1.20 -11.31 6.94
N LYS A 120 1.45 -11.13 8.26
CA LYS A 120 0.37 -11.03 9.25
C LYS A 120 -0.60 -9.90 8.92
N TYR A 121 -0.08 -8.72 8.59
CA TYR A 121 -0.87 -7.55 8.22
C TYR A 121 -1.78 -7.84 7.02
N LEU A 122 -1.19 -8.34 5.92
CA LEU A 122 -1.93 -8.58 4.68
C LEU A 122 -2.98 -9.67 4.87
N ASN A 123 -2.65 -10.76 5.57
CA ASN A 123 -3.59 -11.83 5.87
C ASN A 123 -4.75 -11.34 6.74
N LEU A 124 -4.47 -10.53 7.76
CA LEU A 124 -5.50 -9.98 8.64
C LEU A 124 -6.43 -9.02 7.89
N PHE A 125 -5.87 -8.13 7.07
CA PHE A 125 -6.65 -7.23 6.22
C PHE A 125 -7.57 -8.02 5.29
N CYS A 126 -7.02 -8.99 4.55
CA CYS A 126 -7.76 -9.81 3.60
C CYS A 126 -8.90 -10.58 4.27
N LYS A 127 -8.63 -11.18 5.44
CA LYS A 127 -9.65 -11.88 6.24
C LYS A 127 -10.79 -10.97 6.68
N LYS A 128 -10.49 -9.76 7.16
CA LYS A 128 -11.51 -8.83 7.68
C LYS A 128 -12.34 -8.16 6.58
N SER A 129 -11.75 -7.94 5.41
CA SER A 129 -12.39 -7.28 4.28
C SER A 129 -13.04 -8.24 3.30
N ASP A 130 -12.94 -9.56 3.53
CA ASP A 130 -13.32 -10.61 2.58
C ASP A 130 -12.70 -10.39 1.19
N THR A 131 -11.46 -9.92 1.17
CA THR A 131 -10.71 -9.62 -0.06
C THR A 131 -9.70 -10.74 -0.32
N PRO A 132 -9.70 -11.36 -1.52
CA PRO A 132 -8.69 -12.35 -1.86
C PRO A 132 -7.28 -11.76 -1.81
N ARG A 133 -6.33 -12.44 -1.16
CA ARG A 133 -4.94 -11.97 -1.07
C ARG A 133 -4.32 -11.70 -2.44
N GLN A 134 -4.54 -12.59 -3.40
CA GLN A 134 -4.10 -12.45 -4.78
C GLN A 134 -4.59 -11.16 -5.45
N TYR A 135 -5.77 -10.66 -5.06
CA TYR A 135 -6.28 -9.40 -5.59
C TYR A 135 -5.46 -8.20 -5.11
N VAL A 136 -4.96 -8.22 -3.88
CA VAL A 136 -4.02 -7.22 -3.37
C VAL A 136 -2.64 -7.38 -4.00
N GLU A 137 -2.18 -8.63 -4.15
CA GLU A 137 -0.85 -8.94 -4.72
C GLU A 137 -0.69 -8.47 -6.16
N LYS A 138 -1.78 -8.45 -6.94
CA LYS A 138 -1.82 -7.87 -8.29
C LYS A 138 -1.40 -6.39 -8.36
N TRP A 139 -1.45 -5.66 -7.25
CA TRP A 139 -1.02 -4.26 -7.15
C TRP A 139 0.47 -4.10 -6.81
N LEU A 140 1.16 -5.16 -6.37
CA LEU A 140 2.55 -5.07 -5.89
C LEU A 140 3.52 -4.49 -6.93
N PRO A 141 3.51 -4.92 -8.21
CA PRO A 141 4.40 -4.35 -9.22
C PRO A 141 4.14 -2.85 -9.46
N ILE A 142 2.86 -2.44 -9.44
CA ILE A 142 2.45 -1.04 -9.65
C ILE A 142 2.93 -0.17 -8.49
N VAL A 143 2.73 -0.59 -7.24
CA VAL A 143 3.16 0.18 -6.07
C VAL A 143 4.68 0.18 -5.93
N ALA A 144 5.37 -0.90 -6.31
CA ALA A 144 6.83 -0.97 -6.33
C ALA A 144 7.42 0.03 -7.35
N ALA A 145 6.85 0.08 -8.55
CA ALA A 145 7.21 1.08 -9.56
C ALA A 145 6.95 2.50 -9.06
N SER A 146 5.83 2.74 -8.36
CA SER A 146 5.56 4.06 -7.79
C SER A 146 6.52 4.44 -6.65
N GLN A 147 6.98 3.48 -5.86
CA GLN A 147 7.92 3.72 -4.76
C GLN A 147 9.33 4.01 -5.29
N SER A 148 9.74 3.39 -6.41
CA SER A 148 11.08 3.55 -6.99
C SER A 148 11.41 5.01 -7.36
N VAL A 149 10.40 5.83 -7.63
CA VAL A 149 10.55 7.28 -7.91
C VAL A 149 11.18 8.04 -6.74
N LYS A 150 11.10 7.53 -5.50
CA LYS A 150 11.80 8.14 -4.36
C LYS A 150 13.32 8.05 -4.48
N GLY A 151 13.84 7.20 -5.36
CA GLY A 151 15.26 7.15 -5.72
C GLY A 151 16.18 6.67 -4.60
N LYS A 152 15.65 5.94 -3.62
CA LYS A 152 16.42 5.41 -2.49
C LYS A 152 17.29 4.22 -2.92
N PRO A 153 18.63 4.33 -2.90
CA PRO A 153 19.51 3.27 -3.38
C PRO A 153 19.31 1.93 -2.66
N GLU A 154 19.02 1.97 -1.36
CA GLU A 154 18.83 0.79 -0.50
C GLU A 154 17.56 -0.01 -0.83
N GLU A 155 16.54 0.63 -1.44
CA GLU A 155 15.29 -0.02 -1.82
C GLU A 155 15.34 -0.58 -3.26
N LYS A 156 16.32 -0.15 -4.07
CA LYS A 156 16.33 -0.34 -5.54
C LYS A 156 16.24 -1.80 -5.95
N GLU A 157 17.12 -2.66 -5.43
CA GLU A 157 17.15 -4.07 -5.82
C GLU A 157 15.86 -4.79 -5.44
N PHE A 158 15.33 -4.52 -4.25
CA PHE A 158 14.06 -5.09 -3.79
C PHE A 158 12.90 -4.69 -4.71
N LEU A 159 12.80 -3.40 -5.04
CA LEU A 159 11.72 -2.87 -5.87
C LEU A 159 11.78 -3.38 -7.29
N LEU A 160 12.98 -3.51 -7.88
CA LEU A 160 13.14 -4.09 -9.22
C LEU A 160 12.62 -5.53 -9.25
N ARG A 161 12.99 -6.37 -8.27
CA ARG A 161 12.49 -7.75 -8.20
C ARG A 161 10.96 -7.83 -8.13
N TRP A 162 10.31 -6.86 -7.49
CA TRP A 162 8.84 -6.83 -7.37
C TRP A 162 8.14 -6.27 -8.62
N VAL A 163 8.79 -5.35 -9.33
CA VAL A 163 8.33 -4.91 -10.65
C VAL A 163 8.43 -6.06 -11.65
N ASP A 164 9.52 -6.83 -11.58
CA ASP A 164 9.86 -7.94 -12.48
C ASP A 164 9.19 -9.27 -12.11
N VAL A 165 8.24 -9.31 -11.16
CA VAL A 165 7.41 -10.51 -10.96
C VAL A 165 6.46 -10.63 -12.15
N PHE A 166 7.03 -11.08 -13.26
CA PHE A 166 6.34 -11.74 -14.35
C PHE A 166 5.72 -13.00 -13.78
N ASP A 167 4.42 -13.14 -13.98
CA ASP A 167 3.69 -14.38 -13.72
C ASP A 167 4.36 -15.46 -14.60
N TYR A 168 5.27 -16.24 -14.01
CA TYR A 168 5.62 -17.56 -14.54
C TYR A 168 4.38 -18.44 -14.32
N GLU A 169 3.43 -18.34 -15.24
CA GLU A 169 2.50 -19.45 -15.53
C GLU A 169 3.18 -20.45 -16.47
#